data_AF-A0A957YLL3-F1
#
_entry.id   AF-A0A957YLL3-F1
#
_cell.length_a   1.000
_cell.length_b   1.000
_cell.length_c   1.000
_cell.angle_alpha   90.00
_cell.angle_beta   90.00
_cell.angle_gamma   90.00
#
_symmetry.space_group_name_H-M   'P 1'
#
loop_
_entity.id
_entity.type
_entity.pdbx_description
1 polymer ?
#
loop_
_entity_poly.entity_id
_entity_poly.type
_entity_poly.pdbx_seq_one_letter_code
_entity_poly.pdbx_strand_id
1 'polypeptide(L)'
;MQTTVALDQRFLDAYHKFLTRYVTSAAAQQYAAQVTQARREAIFAYRAIADAASRGEDVTDAVLTQLLPHADTATNRARNAWIHNSAVLSGDVRQLHEQLGWARPEQWTQKAAAILDFVRTCVEDPAELAAACLRFHQHPLTIGFQSGALSPILNALRPDDFAIMHSKSLRVVNFFGHRRVSADLTDYPAANAAALQLVQRIADVGGVPPELELAPVDRFDLFYYDLEDRSKELIRLTHMPFADERQPVAIDSSHFSYLSDQNGVYNREKGYHSDECIPPDTLSPGCK
;
A
#
# COMPACT_ATOMS: atom_id res chain seq x y z
N MET A 1 -4.57 24.95 -21.89
CA MET A 1 -5.83 24.20 -21.70
C MET A 1 -5.49 22.72 -21.76
N GLN A 2 -5.46 22.04 -20.61
CA GLN A 2 -5.37 20.58 -20.59
C GLN A 2 -6.77 20.04 -20.88
N THR A 3 -6.91 19.23 -21.93
CA THR A 3 -8.17 18.61 -22.31
C THR A 3 -8.53 17.58 -21.24
N THR A 4 -9.54 17.86 -20.42
CA THR A 4 -10.03 16.92 -19.42
C THR A 4 -10.63 15.72 -20.14
N VAL A 5 -9.92 14.58 -20.13
CA VAL A 5 -10.48 13.33 -20.67
C VAL A 5 -11.65 12.93 -19.79
N ALA A 6 -12.83 12.72 -20.39
CA ALA A 6 -14.00 12.23 -19.67
C ALA A 6 -13.69 10.87 -19.03
N LEU A 7 -14.28 10.57 -17.86
CA LEU A 7 -14.19 9.23 -17.29
C LEU A 7 -14.85 8.23 -18.26
N ASP A 8 -14.18 7.10 -18.52
CA ASP A 8 -14.70 6.03 -19.41
C ASP A 8 -16.04 5.50 -18.85
N GLN A 9 -17.01 5.24 -19.72
CA GLN A 9 -18.31 4.65 -19.34
C GLN A 9 -18.15 3.36 -18.53
N ARG A 10 -17.16 2.51 -18.86
CA ARG A 10 -16.88 1.27 -18.10
C ARG A 10 -16.51 1.55 -16.64
N PHE A 11 -15.80 2.66 -16.40
CA PHE A 11 -15.49 3.09 -15.05
C PHE A 11 -16.74 3.56 -14.32
N LEU A 12 -17.56 4.39 -14.97
CA LEU A 12 -18.82 4.89 -14.38
C LEU A 12 -19.76 3.73 -14.01
N ASP A 13 -19.84 2.70 -14.85
CA ASP A 13 -20.65 1.52 -14.58
C ASP A 13 -20.11 0.72 -13.38
N ALA A 14 -18.80 0.48 -13.32
CA ALA A 14 -18.14 -0.20 -12.20
C ALA A 14 -18.28 0.61 -10.89
N TYR A 15 -18.14 1.93 -10.98
CA TYR A 15 -18.30 2.85 -9.87
C TYR A 15 -19.74 2.82 -9.34
N HIS A 16 -20.74 2.83 -10.21
CA HIS A 16 -22.15 2.72 -9.82
C HIS A 16 -22.45 1.38 -9.12
N LYS A 17 -21.91 0.26 -9.64
CA LYS A 17 -22.04 -1.06 -8.98
C LYS A 17 -21.40 -1.06 -7.58
N PHE A 18 -20.22 -0.47 -7.44
CA PHE A 18 -19.57 -0.30 -6.14
C PHE A 18 -20.46 0.48 -5.17
N LEU A 19 -21.02 1.62 -5.60
CA LEU A 19 -21.89 2.45 -4.77
C LEU A 19 -23.15 1.73 -4.30
N THR A 20 -23.78 0.96 -5.20
CA THR A 20 -25.08 0.35 -4.95
C THR A 20 -25.02 -1.00 -4.24
N ARG A 21 -23.91 -1.75 -4.38
CA ARG A 21 -23.78 -3.11 -3.84
C ARG A 21 -22.77 -3.23 -2.72
N TYR A 22 -21.62 -2.57 -2.84
CA TYR A 22 -20.52 -2.77 -1.90
C TYR A 22 -20.59 -1.83 -0.70
N VAL A 23 -20.88 -0.54 -0.91
CA VAL A 23 -20.84 0.49 0.16
C VAL A 23 -21.73 0.12 1.37
N THR A 24 -22.87 -0.53 1.13
CA THR A 24 -23.81 -0.96 2.18
C THR A 24 -23.49 -2.32 2.78
N SER A 25 -22.45 -3.01 2.30
CA SER A 25 -22.08 -4.35 2.78
C SER A 25 -21.37 -4.29 4.14
N ALA A 26 -21.53 -5.34 4.95
CA ALA A 26 -20.80 -5.47 6.22
C ALA A 26 -19.27 -5.44 6.00
N ALA A 27 -18.78 -5.98 4.89
CA ALA A 27 -17.36 -5.97 4.54
C ALA A 27 -16.83 -4.56 4.31
N ALA A 28 -17.57 -3.71 3.60
CA ALA A 28 -17.19 -2.31 3.37
C ALA A 28 -17.16 -1.51 4.69
N GLN A 29 -18.15 -1.71 5.54
CA GLN A 29 -18.23 -1.05 6.84
C GLN A 29 -17.09 -1.49 7.77
N GLN A 30 -16.77 -2.79 7.78
CA GLN A 30 -15.61 -3.31 8.53
C GLN A 30 -14.30 -2.74 8.01
N TYR A 31 -14.10 -2.68 6.68
CA TYR A 31 -12.92 -2.08 6.09
C TYR A 31 -12.78 -0.60 6.46
N ALA A 32 -13.87 0.17 6.35
CA ALA A 32 -13.88 1.59 6.71
C ALA A 32 -13.53 1.81 8.19
N ALA A 33 -14.11 0.99 9.09
CA ALA A 33 -13.78 1.02 10.50
C ALA A 33 -12.30 0.71 10.77
N GLN A 34 -11.71 -0.26 10.06
CA GLN A 34 -10.30 -0.60 10.18
C GLN A 34 -9.38 0.55 9.71
N VAL A 35 -9.68 1.16 8.56
CA VAL A 35 -8.92 2.32 8.05
C VAL A 35 -9.00 3.49 9.03
N THR A 36 -10.19 3.81 9.54
CA THR A 36 -10.40 4.89 10.51
C THR A 36 -9.67 4.62 11.82
N GLN A 37 -9.69 3.37 12.31
CA GLN A 37 -8.94 2.98 13.50
C GLN A 37 -7.43 3.07 13.28
N ALA A 38 -6.92 2.50 12.19
CA ALA A 38 -5.50 2.53 11.86
C ALA A 38 -5.00 3.98 11.69
N ARG A 39 -5.81 4.87 11.11
CA ARG A 39 -5.50 6.30 11.01
C ARG A 39 -5.34 6.94 12.39
N ARG A 40 -6.26 6.68 13.32
CA ARG A 40 -6.19 7.23 14.70
C ARG A 40 -4.93 6.75 15.41
N GLU A 41 -4.60 5.48 15.28
CA GLU A 41 -3.38 4.88 15.85
C GLU A 41 -2.12 5.55 15.28
N ALA A 42 -2.04 5.71 13.96
CA ALA A 42 -0.93 6.38 13.30
C ALA A 42 -0.74 7.83 13.75
N ILE A 43 -1.84 8.60 13.87
CA ILE A 43 -1.80 10.00 14.34
C ILE A 43 -1.26 10.07 15.76
N PHE A 44 -1.73 9.19 16.65
CA PHE A 44 -1.28 9.15 18.04
C PHE A 44 0.19 8.75 18.13
N ALA A 45 0.58 7.67 17.44
CA ALA A 45 1.95 7.17 17.41
C ALA A 45 2.92 8.22 16.85
N TYR A 46 2.59 8.85 15.72
CA TYR A 46 3.42 9.88 15.12
C TYR A 46 3.68 11.05 16.08
N ARG A 47 2.65 11.56 16.77
CA ARG A 47 2.83 12.63 17.75
C ARG A 47 3.76 12.21 18.88
N ALA A 48 3.52 11.04 19.48
CA ALA A 48 4.36 10.52 20.57
C ALA A 48 5.82 10.31 20.13
N ILE A 49 6.04 9.77 18.94
CA ILE A 49 7.37 9.54 18.35
C ILE A 49 8.06 10.86 18.03
N ALA A 50 7.36 11.83 17.41
CA ALA A 50 7.92 13.13 17.09
C ALA A 50 8.34 13.89 18.35
N ASP A 51 7.50 13.85 19.39
CA ASP A 51 7.79 14.46 20.69
C ASP A 51 8.98 13.79 21.37
N ALA A 52 9.03 12.45 21.42
CA ALA A 52 10.16 11.70 21.97
C ALA A 52 11.48 12.00 21.23
N ALA A 53 11.45 12.01 19.90
CA ALA A 53 12.60 12.35 19.08
C ALA A 53 13.09 13.80 19.34
N SER A 54 12.16 14.74 19.56
CA SER A 54 12.54 16.13 19.88
C SER A 54 13.26 16.28 21.23
N ARG A 55 13.03 15.33 22.16
CA ARG A 55 13.74 15.23 23.43
C ARG A 55 15.06 14.45 23.35
N GLY A 56 15.43 13.97 22.15
CA GLY A 56 16.63 13.16 21.94
C GLY A 56 16.50 11.71 22.40
N GLU A 57 15.28 11.20 22.60
CA GLU A 57 15.05 9.79 22.93
C GLU A 57 15.27 8.90 21.70
N ASP A 58 15.72 7.67 21.92
CA ASP A 58 15.81 6.67 20.85
C ASP A 58 14.41 6.17 20.50
N VAL A 59 13.95 6.54 19.30
CA VAL A 59 12.64 6.18 18.76
C VAL A 59 12.71 5.09 17.69
N THR A 60 13.87 4.44 17.53
CA THR A 60 14.12 3.52 16.40
C THR A 60 13.07 2.43 16.30
N ASP A 61 12.77 1.73 17.40
CA ASP A 61 11.78 0.66 17.41
C ASP A 61 10.38 1.17 17.12
N ALA A 62 10.01 2.32 17.71
CA ALA A 62 8.70 2.94 17.52
C ALA A 62 8.50 3.39 16.06
N VAL A 63 9.51 3.95 15.41
CA VAL A 63 9.45 4.31 13.98
C VAL A 63 9.21 3.06 13.13
N LEU A 64 9.98 1.99 13.35
CA LEU A 64 9.89 0.78 12.53
C LEU A 64 8.58 0.00 12.74
N THR A 65 8.04 0.04 13.96
CA THR A 65 6.82 -0.71 14.30
C THR A 65 5.55 0.10 14.11
N GLN A 66 5.56 1.42 14.38
CA GLN A 66 4.35 2.23 14.46
C GLN A 66 4.20 3.27 13.34
N LEU A 67 5.24 3.55 12.55
CA LEU A 67 5.13 4.43 11.36
C LEU A 67 5.15 3.67 10.04
N LEU A 68 5.46 2.38 10.04
CA LEU A 68 5.43 1.55 8.84
C LEU A 68 4.20 0.64 8.86
N PRO A 69 3.57 0.37 7.72
CA PRO A 69 2.32 -0.40 7.65
C PRO A 69 2.62 -1.90 7.70
N HIS A 70 2.17 -2.58 8.75
CA HIS A 70 2.37 -4.01 8.97
C HIS A 70 1.10 -4.83 8.71
N ALA A 71 1.28 -6.04 8.18
CA ALA A 71 0.18 -6.98 7.97
C ALA A 71 -0.38 -7.48 9.30
N ASP A 72 -1.67 -7.82 9.35
CA ASP A 72 -2.29 -8.35 10.55
C ASP A 72 -1.85 -9.79 10.83
N THR A 73 -0.79 -9.94 11.64
CA THR A 73 -0.26 -11.23 12.06
C THR A 73 -0.07 -11.23 13.57
N ALA A 74 -0.16 -12.41 14.19
CA ALA A 74 0.07 -12.56 15.63
C ALA A 74 1.43 -11.99 16.06
N THR A 75 2.47 -12.16 15.24
CA THR A 75 3.81 -11.61 15.49
C THR A 75 3.86 -10.08 15.39
N ASN A 76 3.15 -9.47 14.44
CA ASN A 76 3.07 -8.01 14.34
C ASN A 76 2.28 -7.40 15.50
N ARG A 77 1.16 -8.04 15.87
CA ARG A 77 0.35 -7.65 17.03
C ARG A 77 1.15 -7.71 18.34
N ALA A 78 1.92 -8.77 18.55
CA ALA A 78 2.76 -8.92 19.74
C ALA A 78 3.85 -7.84 19.87
N ARG A 79 4.28 -7.26 18.75
CA ARG A 79 5.26 -6.16 18.70
C ARG A 79 4.63 -4.77 18.76
N ASN A 80 3.32 -4.69 19.00
CA ASN A 80 2.56 -3.44 18.95
C ASN A 80 2.77 -2.68 17.64
N ALA A 81 2.83 -3.42 16.53
CA ALA A 81 3.02 -2.85 15.20
C ALA A 81 1.72 -2.18 14.72
N TRP A 82 1.87 -1.09 13.98
CA TRP A 82 0.76 -0.42 13.32
C TRP A 82 0.22 -1.29 12.18
N ILE A 83 -0.97 -1.83 12.40
CA ILE A 83 -1.62 -2.72 11.44
C ILE A 83 -2.40 -1.90 10.43
N HIS A 84 -2.14 -2.14 9.15
CA HIS A 84 -2.78 -1.40 8.07
C HIS A 84 -3.19 -2.32 6.91
N ASN A 85 -4.38 -2.10 6.33
CA ASN A 85 -4.91 -2.94 5.26
C ASN A 85 -4.06 -2.92 3.97
N SER A 86 -3.33 -1.82 3.76
CA SER A 86 -2.42 -1.61 2.62
C SER A 86 -0.96 -1.98 2.95
N ALA A 87 -0.73 -2.81 3.96
CA ALA A 87 0.61 -3.20 4.39
C ALA A 87 1.40 -3.96 3.34
N VAL A 88 2.68 -3.59 3.22
CA VAL A 88 3.69 -4.30 2.40
C VAL A 88 4.67 -5.11 3.27
N LEU A 89 4.59 -4.96 4.60
CA LEU A 89 5.47 -5.61 5.55
C LEU A 89 4.75 -6.76 6.24
N SER A 90 5.09 -7.98 5.87
CA SER A 90 4.53 -9.20 6.47
C SER A 90 5.31 -9.70 7.69
N GLY A 91 6.54 -9.23 7.88
CA GLY A 91 7.47 -9.73 8.91
C GLY A 91 8.33 -8.63 9.54
N ASP A 92 9.42 -9.03 10.18
CA ASP A 92 10.36 -8.07 10.77
C ASP A 92 11.15 -7.32 9.70
N VAL A 93 10.96 -5.99 9.65
CA VAL A 93 11.66 -5.09 8.73
C VAL A 93 13.17 -5.21 8.90
N ARG A 94 13.66 -5.36 10.14
CA ARG A 94 15.10 -5.44 10.40
C ARG A 94 15.68 -6.70 9.79
N GLN A 95 15.09 -7.83 10.15
CA GLN A 95 15.51 -9.13 9.68
C GLN A 95 15.49 -9.19 8.15
N LEU A 96 14.42 -8.69 7.52
CA LEU A 96 14.29 -8.67 6.07
C LEU A 96 15.41 -7.86 5.40
N HIS A 97 15.66 -6.63 5.86
CA HIS A 97 16.67 -5.77 5.25
C HIS A 97 18.10 -6.27 5.50
N GLU A 98 18.38 -6.85 6.66
CA GLU A 98 19.68 -7.44 6.97
C GLU A 98 19.95 -8.69 6.12
N GLN A 99 18.95 -9.55 5.94
CA GLN A 99 19.04 -10.73 5.06
C GLN A 99 19.31 -10.37 3.60
N LEU A 100 18.71 -9.28 3.13
CA LEU A 100 18.92 -8.74 1.77
C LEU A 100 20.23 -7.94 1.63
N GLY A 101 20.98 -7.75 2.73
CA GLY A 101 22.22 -6.96 2.75
C GLY A 101 21.99 -5.45 2.59
N TRP A 102 20.76 -4.97 2.75
CA TRP A 102 20.37 -3.56 2.63
C TRP A 102 20.60 -2.75 3.91
N ALA A 103 20.82 -3.44 5.04
CA ALA A 103 21.08 -2.82 6.33
C ALA A 103 22.07 -3.65 7.14
N ARG A 104 22.77 -2.98 8.05
CA ARG A 104 23.50 -3.61 9.17
C ARG A 104 22.87 -3.18 10.49
N PRO A 105 23.03 -3.97 11.58
CA PRO A 105 22.43 -3.65 12.87
C PRO A 105 22.72 -2.22 13.37
N GLU A 106 23.93 -1.72 13.14
CA GLU A 106 24.39 -0.40 13.60
C GLU A 106 23.76 0.77 12.83
N GLN A 107 23.12 0.49 11.69
CA GLN A 107 22.53 1.49 10.80
C GLN A 107 21.07 1.81 11.15
N TRP A 108 20.41 1.00 11.99
CA TRP A 108 18.97 1.12 12.22
C TRP A 108 18.55 2.46 12.81
N THR A 109 19.33 2.99 13.75
CA THR A 109 19.05 4.31 14.33
C THR A 109 19.03 5.40 13.27
N GLN A 110 20.00 5.38 12.35
CA GLN A 110 20.08 6.35 11.26
C GLN A 110 19.00 6.13 10.20
N LYS A 111 18.64 4.87 9.91
CA LYS A 111 17.52 4.52 9.02
C LYS A 111 16.18 5.03 9.56
N ALA A 112 15.90 4.76 10.84
CA ALA A 112 14.68 5.22 11.49
C ALA A 112 14.62 6.75 11.54
N ALA A 113 15.74 7.41 11.83
CA ALA A 113 15.82 8.88 11.79
C ALA A 113 15.48 9.42 10.39
N ALA A 114 16.01 8.81 9.32
CA ALA A 114 15.70 9.21 7.95
C ALA A 114 14.22 9.03 7.60
N ILE A 115 13.59 7.92 8.04
CA ILE A 115 12.14 7.68 7.84
C ILE A 115 11.32 8.76 8.56
N LEU A 116 11.64 9.03 9.84
CA LEU A 116 10.93 10.04 10.62
C LEU A 116 11.08 11.43 10.02
N ASP A 117 12.28 11.81 9.58
CA ASP A 117 12.56 13.09 8.93
C ASP A 117 11.79 13.25 7.61
N PHE A 118 11.74 12.20 6.79
CA PHE A 118 10.94 12.18 5.56
C PHE A 118 9.44 12.38 5.86
N VAL A 119 8.89 11.61 6.80
CA VAL A 119 7.48 11.73 7.19
C VAL A 119 7.18 13.13 7.72
N ARG A 120 8.03 13.65 8.61
CA ARG A 120 7.90 14.98 9.19
C ARG A 120 7.90 16.07 8.12
N THR A 121 8.89 16.05 7.22
CA THR A 121 9.00 17.01 6.12
C THR A 121 7.72 17.05 5.29
N CYS A 122 7.22 15.89 4.86
CA CYS A 122 6.02 15.82 4.02
C CYS A 122 4.76 16.27 4.78
N VAL A 123 4.64 15.94 6.05
CA VAL A 123 3.46 16.28 6.87
C VAL A 123 3.44 17.76 7.24
N GLU A 124 4.59 18.35 7.53
CA GLU A 124 4.71 19.78 7.85
C GLU A 124 4.45 20.65 6.60
N ASP A 125 5.03 20.27 5.46
CA ASP A 125 4.83 20.95 4.18
C ASP A 125 4.63 19.95 3.03
N PRO A 126 3.37 19.70 2.60
CA PRO A 126 3.10 18.81 1.47
C PRO A 126 3.74 19.25 0.14
N ALA A 127 4.09 20.53 -0.02
CA ALA A 127 4.77 21.00 -1.23
C ALA A 127 6.21 20.46 -1.34
N GLU A 128 6.82 20.06 -0.21
CA GLU A 128 8.16 19.46 -0.17
C GLU A 128 8.19 18.00 -0.62
N LEU A 129 7.03 17.35 -0.88
CA LEU A 129 6.96 15.93 -1.21
C LEU A 129 7.97 15.51 -2.29
N ALA A 130 8.06 16.27 -3.39
CA ALA A 130 8.94 15.93 -4.50
C ALA A 130 10.43 15.99 -4.10
N ALA A 131 10.82 17.02 -3.35
CA ALA A 131 12.19 17.19 -2.88
C ALA A 131 12.53 16.14 -1.80
N ALA A 132 11.60 15.85 -0.89
CA ALA A 132 11.74 14.83 0.13
C ALA A 132 11.91 13.43 -0.48
N CYS A 133 11.11 13.05 -1.48
CA CYS A 133 11.24 11.77 -2.20
C CYS A 133 12.63 11.63 -2.85
N LEU A 134 13.12 12.68 -3.50
CA LEU A 134 14.44 12.67 -4.13
C LEU A 134 15.58 12.54 -3.10
N ARG A 135 15.56 13.37 -2.05
CA ARG A 135 16.56 13.32 -0.97
C ARG A 135 16.58 11.95 -0.30
N PHE A 136 15.40 11.41 0.00
CA PHE A 136 15.25 10.11 0.64
C PHE A 136 15.77 9.00 -0.26
N HIS A 137 15.38 8.96 -1.54
CA HIS A 137 15.84 7.94 -2.49
C HIS A 137 17.37 7.96 -2.68
N GLN A 138 18.00 9.14 -2.67
CA GLN A 138 19.45 9.27 -2.83
C GLN A 138 20.25 8.85 -1.58
N HIS A 139 19.60 8.71 -0.44
CA HIS A 139 20.27 8.41 0.82
C HIS A 139 20.61 6.90 0.92
N PRO A 140 21.88 6.49 1.06
CA PRO A 140 22.25 5.06 1.02
C PRO A 140 21.55 4.17 2.06
N LEU A 141 21.13 4.76 3.19
CA LEU A 141 20.45 4.04 4.26
C LEU A 141 18.97 3.77 3.97
N THR A 142 18.34 4.36 2.96
CA THR A 142 16.89 4.26 2.76
C THR A 142 16.48 3.18 1.74
N ILE A 143 17.47 2.44 1.21
CA ILE A 143 17.24 1.30 0.32
C ILE A 143 16.20 0.36 0.94
N GLY A 144 15.21 -0.02 0.13
CA GLY A 144 14.12 -0.93 0.50
C GLY A 144 12.81 -0.23 0.86
N PHE A 145 12.81 1.09 1.09
CA PHE A 145 11.61 1.85 1.44
C PHE A 145 11.07 2.63 0.25
N GLN A 146 10.15 1.99 -0.48
CA GLN A 146 9.49 2.55 -1.67
C GLN A 146 8.13 3.19 -1.34
N SER A 147 7.41 3.71 -2.34
CA SER A 147 6.13 4.41 -2.14
C SER A 147 5.11 3.59 -1.34
N GLY A 148 5.06 2.28 -1.56
CA GLY A 148 4.13 1.38 -0.85
C GLY A 148 4.40 1.25 0.64
N ALA A 149 5.64 1.47 1.09
CA ALA A 149 5.99 1.43 2.51
C ALA A 149 5.74 2.77 3.22
N LEU A 150 5.89 3.89 2.50
CA LEU A 150 5.89 5.24 3.08
C LEU A 150 4.57 6.00 2.88
N SER A 151 3.87 5.77 1.77
CA SER A 151 2.62 6.48 1.50
C SER A 151 1.49 6.20 2.50
N PRO A 152 1.36 5.01 3.13
CA PRO A 152 0.29 4.79 4.10
C PRO A 152 0.37 5.69 5.32
N ILE A 153 1.57 5.92 5.88
CA ILE A 153 1.71 6.82 7.04
C ILE A 153 1.45 8.28 6.65
N LEU A 154 1.89 8.70 5.45
CA LEU A 154 1.57 10.03 4.94
C LEU A 154 0.06 10.23 4.76
N ASN A 155 -0.61 9.26 4.14
CA ASN A 155 -2.07 9.27 3.98
C ASN A 155 -2.80 9.28 5.33
N ALA A 156 -2.34 8.48 6.30
CA ALA A 156 -2.96 8.45 7.62
C ALA A 156 -2.87 9.83 8.31
N LEU A 157 -1.73 10.52 8.17
CA LEU A 157 -1.49 11.82 8.81
C LEU A 157 -2.14 12.99 8.05
N ARG A 158 -2.20 12.94 6.72
CA ARG A 158 -2.78 13.98 5.86
C ARG A 158 -3.50 13.37 4.65
N PRO A 159 -4.71 12.82 4.83
CA PRO A 159 -5.43 12.13 3.76
C PRO A 159 -5.88 13.06 2.63
N ASP A 160 -5.96 14.36 2.86
CA ASP A 160 -6.32 15.31 1.79
C ASP A 160 -5.13 15.61 0.85
N ASP A 161 -3.90 15.36 1.31
CA ASP A 161 -2.67 15.68 0.59
C ASP A 161 -1.98 14.43 0.02
N PHE A 162 -2.20 13.25 0.62
CA PHE A 162 -1.47 12.03 0.28
C PHE A 162 -2.37 10.82 0.05
N ALA A 163 -2.25 10.24 -1.13
CA ALA A 163 -2.82 8.97 -1.52
C ALA A 163 -1.88 7.80 -1.22
N ILE A 164 -2.46 6.65 -0.88
CA ILE A 164 -1.74 5.39 -0.71
C ILE A 164 -1.30 4.88 -2.09
N MET A 165 0.00 4.77 -2.33
CA MET A 165 0.59 4.37 -3.60
C MET A 165 1.35 3.05 -3.48
N HIS A 166 0.60 1.97 -3.64
CA HIS A 166 1.09 0.59 -3.77
C HIS A 166 0.71 0.00 -5.12
N SER A 167 1.06 -1.26 -5.38
CA SER A 167 0.85 -1.92 -6.68
C SER A 167 -0.59 -1.84 -7.21
N LYS A 168 -1.63 -1.88 -6.36
CA LYS A 168 -3.04 -1.79 -6.81
C LYS A 168 -3.42 -0.36 -7.23
N SER A 169 -3.24 0.61 -6.35
CA SER A 169 -3.53 2.02 -6.63
C SER A 169 -2.70 2.57 -7.79
N LEU A 170 -1.45 2.14 -7.96
CA LEU A 170 -0.63 2.47 -9.13
C LEU A 170 -1.24 1.96 -10.46
N ARG A 171 -1.91 0.80 -10.46
CA ARG A 171 -2.61 0.32 -11.67
C ARG A 171 -3.78 1.21 -12.04
N VAL A 172 -4.54 1.67 -11.04
CA VAL A 172 -5.64 2.61 -11.26
C VAL A 172 -5.11 3.93 -11.81
N VAL A 173 -4.08 4.49 -11.18
CA VAL A 173 -3.43 5.73 -11.65
C VAL A 173 -2.88 5.57 -13.06
N ASN A 174 -2.22 4.45 -13.37
CA ASN A 174 -1.67 4.18 -14.70
C ASN A 174 -2.76 3.93 -15.76
N PHE A 175 -3.91 3.39 -15.37
CA PHE A 175 -5.03 3.16 -16.27
C PHE A 175 -5.69 4.47 -16.71
N PHE A 176 -5.85 5.43 -15.78
CA PHE A 176 -6.46 6.73 -16.08
C PHE A 176 -5.46 7.81 -16.46
N GLY A 177 -4.19 7.62 -16.13
CA GLY A 177 -3.12 8.57 -16.35
C GLY A 177 -2.57 8.51 -17.77
N HIS A 178 -2.04 9.64 -18.23
CA HIS A 178 -1.35 9.72 -19.53
C HIS A 178 0.14 9.36 -19.42
N ARG A 179 0.66 9.17 -18.21
CA ARG A 179 2.04 8.82 -17.91
C ARG A 179 2.06 7.55 -17.08
N ARG A 180 2.94 6.63 -17.45
CA ARG A 180 3.25 5.45 -16.63
C ARG A 180 4.12 5.87 -15.45
N VAL A 181 3.66 5.57 -14.25
CA VAL A 181 4.36 5.74 -12.96
C VAL A 181 4.62 4.37 -12.34
N SER A 182 5.75 4.24 -11.64
CA SER A 182 6.14 3.02 -10.96
C SER A 182 5.94 3.13 -9.44
N ALA A 183 6.31 2.06 -8.71
CA ALA A 183 6.34 2.07 -7.24
C ALA A 183 7.60 2.74 -6.69
N ASP A 184 8.51 3.18 -7.55
CA ASP A 184 9.69 3.92 -7.12
C ASP A 184 9.26 5.20 -6.38
N LEU A 185 9.91 5.47 -5.25
CA LEU A 185 9.60 6.64 -4.45
C LEU A 185 9.73 7.96 -5.23
N THR A 186 10.60 8.03 -6.23
CA THR A 186 10.77 9.22 -7.08
C THR A 186 9.59 9.47 -8.02
N ASP A 187 8.80 8.44 -8.35
CA ASP A 187 7.55 8.57 -9.11
C ASP A 187 6.36 8.93 -8.22
N TYR A 188 6.47 8.78 -6.89
CA TYR A 188 5.38 9.01 -5.95
C TYR A 188 4.73 10.40 -6.06
N PRO A 189 5.46 11.53 -6.21
CA PRO A 189 4.82 12.84 -6.32
C PRO A 189 3.88 12.95 -7.53
N ALA A 190 4.30 12.40 -8.68
CA ALA A 190 3.49 12.39 -9.89
C ALA A 190 2.28 11.45 -9.75
N ALA A 191 2.49 10.27 -9.15
CA ALA A 191 1.43 9.30 -8.88
C ALA A 191 0.38 9.86 -7.90
N ASN A 192 0.84 10.53 -6.84
CA ASN A 192 0.00 11.19 -5.84
C ASN A 192 -0.87 12.28 -6.47
N ALA A 193 -0.26 13.18 -7.25
CA ALA A 193 -0.99 14.25 -7.94
C ALA A 193 -2.06 13.69 -8.91
N ALA A 194 -1.72 12.64 -9.67
CA ALA A 194 -2.66 11.98 -10.57
C ALA A 194 -3.82 11.31 -9.81
N ALA A 195 -3.54 10.70 -8.65
CA ALA A 195 -4.56 10.11 -7.78
C ALA A 195 -5.52 11.18 -7.24
N LEU A 196 -5.01 12.29 -6.71
CA LEU A 196 -5.85 13.38 -6.20
C LEU A 196 -6.70 14.04 -7.30
N GLN A 197 -6.16 14.18 -8.51
CA GLN A 197 -6.95 14.64 -9.66
C GLN A 197 -8.08 13.67 -10.02
N LEU A 198 -7.82 12.37 -9.92
CA LEU A 198 -8.84 11.36 -10.14
C LEU A 198 -9.92 11.41 -9.05
N VAL A 199 -9.54 11.64 -7.79
CA VAL A 199 -10.48 11.87 -6.67
C VAL A 199 -11.44 13.01 -7.00
N GLN A 200 -10.90 14.13 -7.45
CA GLN A 200 -11.71 15.29 -7.77
C GLN A 200 -12.70 15.00 -8.91
N ARG A 201 -12.25 14.32 -9.98
CA ARG A 201 -13.11 13.94 -11.10
C ARG A 201 -14.25 13.00 -10.70
N ILE A 202 -14.01 12.10 -9.75
CA ILE A 202 -15.07 11.23 -9.20
C ILE A 202 -16.06 12.03 -8.37
N ALA A 203 -15.58 12.97 -7.56
CA ALA A 203 -16.45 13.84 -6.76
C ALA A 203 -17.42 14.61 -7.66
N ASP A 204 -16.97 15.07 -8.83
CA ASP A 204 -17.77 15.82 -9.79
C ASP A 204 -18.92 15.00 -10.42
N VAL A 205 -18.83 13.66 -10.47
CA VAL A 205 -19.86 12.78 -11.08
C VAL A 205 -20.84 12.17 -10.06
N GLY A 206 -20.83 12.65 -8.82
CA GLY A 206 -21.77 12.24 -7.77
C GLY A 206 -21.12 11.81 -6.46
N GLY A 207 -19.79 11.68 -6.42
CA GLY A 207 -19.05 11.35 -5.21
C GLY A 207 -19.42 9.98 -4.63
N VAL A 208 -18.82 9.64 -3.49
CA VAL A 208 -19.16 8.42 -2.73
C VAL A 208 -20.13 8.83 -1.62
N PRO A 209 -21.19 8.04 -1.39
CA PRO A 209 -22.18 8.27 -0.34
C PRO A 209 -21.51 8.44 1.04
N PRO A 210 -22.03 9.35 1.90
CA PRO A 210 -21.44 9.67 3.20
C PRO A 210 -21.48 8.52 4.22
N GLU A 211 -22.21 7.43 3.93
CA GLU A 211 -22.38 6.25 4.78
C GLU A 211 -21.09 5.44 4.97
N LEU A 212 -20.05 5.70 4.17
CA LEU A 212 -18.72 5.14 4.36
C LEU A 212 -17.83 6.24 4.95
N GLU A 213 -17.52 6.14 6.25
CA GLU A 213 -16.65 7.08 6.99
C GLU A 213 -15.17 6.98 6.55
N LEU A 214 -14.90 7.20 5.27
CA LEU A 214 -13.58 7.19 4.65
C LEU A 214 -13.27 8.55 4.03
N ALA A 215 -12.00 8.97 4.10
CA ALA A 215 -11.56 10.16 3.39
C ALA A 215 -11.69 9.91 1.87
N PRO A 216 -11.93 10.95 1.05
CA PRO A 216 -12.10 10.79 -0.39
C PRO A 216 -10.99 9.98 -1.08
N VAL A 217 -9.76 10.12 -0.61
CA VAL A 217 -8.60 9.39 -1.15
C VAL A 217 -8.55 7.91 -0.74
N ASP A 218 -9.08 7.53 0.42
CA ASP A 218 -9.08 6.13 0.89
C ASP A 218 -10.04 5.27 0.07
N ARG A 219 -11.03 5.94 -0.53
CA ARG A 219 -12.00 5.32 -1.43
C ARG A 219 -11.32 4.85 -2.71
N PHE A 220 -10.13 5.36 -3.06
CA PHE A 220 -9.34 4.87 -4.19
C PHE A 220 -8.71 3.51 -3.97
N ASP A 221 -8.45 3.15 -2.72
CA ASP A 221 -7.97 1.83 -2.35
C ASP A 221 -9.08 0.77 -2.41
N LEU A 222 -10.33 1.21 -2.63
CA LEU A 222 -11.51 0.37 -2.77
C LEU A 222 -11.89 0.03 -4.24
N PHE A 223 -11.16 0.50 -5.26
CA PHE A 223 -11.59 0.29 -6.66
C PHE A 223 -10.92 -0.85 -7.43
N TYR A 224 -11.80 -1.55 -8.15
CA TYR A 224 -11.62 -2.62 -9.13
C TYR A 224 -11.36 -4.04 -8.59
N TYR A 225 -12.10 -4.43 -7.55
CA TYR A 225 -12.40 -5.83 -7.33
C TYR A 225 -13.92 -6.02 -7.24
N ASP A 226 -14.52 -6.51 -8.33
CA ASP A 226 -15.90 -7.00 -8.32
C ASP A 226 -15.95 -8.25 -7.44
N LEU A 227 -16.42 -8.08 -6.19
CA LEU A 227 -16.49 -9.15 -5.19
C LEU A 227 -17.63 -10.15 -5.44
N GLU A 228 -18.59 -9.84 -6.33
CA GLU A 228 -19.72 -10.73 -6.63
C GLU A 228 -19.37 -11.74 -7.72
N ASP A 229 -18.75 -11.30 -8.82
CA ASP A 229 -18.51 -12.22 -9.95
C ASP A 229 -17.29 -13.12 -9.77
N ARG A 230 -16.43 -12.88 -8.75
CA ARG A 230 -15.05 -13.44 -8.70
C ARG A 230 -14.42 -13.45 -10.09
N SER A 231 -14.72 -12.41 -10.88
CA SER A 231 -14.42 -12.38 -12.30
C SER A 231 -12.92 -12.58 -12.44
N LYS A 232 -12.52 -13.55 -13.26
CA LYS A 232 -11.10 -13.70 -13.66
C LYS A 232 -10.62 -12.52 -14.52
N GLU A 233 -11.48 -11.54 -14.78
CA GLU A 233 -11.20 -10.33 -15.56
C GLU A 233 -11.37 -9.05 -14.73
N LEU A 234 -10.23 -8.48 -14.31
CA LEU A 234 -10.01 -7.08 -14.70
C LEU A 234 -10.01 -7.06 -16.23
N ILE A 235 -10.68 -6.10 -16.88
CA ILE A 235 -10.61 -6.01 -18.35
C ILE A 235 -9.14 -5.83 -18.73
N ARG A 236 -8.59 -6.92 -19.27
CA ARG A 236 -7.17 -7.18 -19.51
C ARG A 236 -6.93 -6.90 -20.99
N LEU A 237 -6.34 -5.74 -21.31
CA LEU A 237 -5.95 -5.43 -22.69
C LEU A 237 -4.59 -6.03 -23.11
N THR A 238 -3.90 -6.78 -22.24
CA THR A 238 -2.73 -7.61 -22.62
C THR A 238 -2.50 -8.76 -21.64
N HIS A 239 -2.01 -9.90 -22.14
CA HIS A 239 -1.77 -11.13 -21.39
C HIS A 239 -0.76 -10.98 -20.21
N MET A 240 -1.22 -10.76 -18.95
CA MET A 240 -0.90 -11.44 -17.66
C MET A 240 -1.12 -10.49 -16.47
N PRO A 241 -1.65 -10.94 -15.31
CA PRO A 241 -2.44 -10.05 -14.47
C PRO A 241 -1.57 -9.13 -13.62
N PHE A 242 -0.76 -9.62 -12.67
CA PHE A 242 -0.35 -8.73 -11.57
C PHE A 242 1.09 -8.92 -11.03
N ALA A 243 1.90 -9.68 -11.77
CA ALA A 243 3.36 -9.73 -11.70
C ALA A 243 3.91 -10.26 -13.06
N ASP A 244 5.13 -9.92 -13.44
CA ASP A 244 5.79 -10.52 -14.62
C ASP A 244 6.35 -11.90 -14.24
N GLU A 245 5.47 -12.91 -14.20
CA GLU A 245 5.82 -14.30 -13.91
C GLU A 245 6.64 -14.89 -15.06
N ARG A 246 7.95 -15.04 -14.85
CA ARG A 246 8.88 -15.49 -15.88
C ARG A 246 9.72 -16.65 -15.39
N GLN A 247 10.22 -17.42 -16.36
CA GLN A 247 11.13 -18.56 -16.14
C GLN A 247 10.58 -19.62 -15.17
N PRO A 248 9.40 -20.21 -15.42
CA PRO A 248 8.95 -21.33 -14.61
C PRO A 248 9.94 -22.49 -14.72
N VAL A 249 10.41 -22.98 -13.58
CA VAL A 249 11.25 -24.19 -13.49
C VAL A 249 10.52 -25.21 -12.63
N ALA A 250 10.22 -26.37 -13.22
CA ALA A 250 9.64 -27.50 -12.51
C ALA A 250 10.62 -27.97 -11.42
N ILE A 251 10.12 -28.11 -10.19
CA ILE A 251 10.89 -28.64 -9.06
C ILE A 251 10.58 -30.14 -8.91
N ASP A 252 9.30 -30.50 -8.93
CA ASP A 252 8.80 -31.88 -8.86
C ASP A 252 7.38 -31.98 -9.45
N SER A 253 6.74 -33.15 -9.33
CA SER A 253 5.39 -33.40 -9.86
C SER A 253 4.26 -32.59 -9.21
N SER A 254 4.54 -31.87 -8.14
CA SER A 254 3.57 -31.09 -7.36
C SER A 254 3.98 -29.63 -7.16
N HIS A 255 5.20 -29.25 -7.54
CA HIS A 255 5.74 -27.90 -7.30
C HIS A 255 6.51 -27.34 -8.49
N PHE A 256 6.41 -26.02 -8.66
CA PHE A 256 7.22 -25.24 -9.58
C PHE A 256 7.71 -23.96 -8.91
N SER A 257 8.81 -23.41 -9.43
CA SER A 257 9.27 -22.07 -9.04
C SER A 257 9.04 -21.08 -10.18
N TYR A 258 8.81 -19.81 -9.83
CA TYR A 258 8.67 -18.70 -10.77
C TYR A 258 9.27 -17.41 -10.19
N LEU A 259 9.60 -16.43 -11.05
CA LEU A 259 10.03 -15.10 -10.60
C LEU A 259 8.83 -14.16 -10.56
N SER A 260 8.68 -13.38 -9.48
CA SER A 260 7.59 -12.41 -9.28
C SER A 260 8.14 -11.04 -8.86
N ASP A 261 7.58 -9.96 -9.38
CA ASP A 261 7.92 -8.58 -9.04
C ASP A 261 6.87 -7.92 -8.11
N GLN A 262 6.07 -8.72 -7.40
CA GLN A 262 4.96 -8.26 -6.54
C GLN A 262 5.33 -7.16 -5.53
N ASN A 263 6.60 -7.08 -5.12
CA ASN A 263 7.12 -6.10 -4.17
C ASN A 263 8.04 -5.04 -4.81
N GLY A 264 8.10 -4.94 -6.15
CA GLY A 264 8.97 -4.03 -6.88
C GLY A 264 10.42 -4.50 -7.06
N VAL A 265 10.75 -5.72 -6.61
CA VAL A 265 12.02 -6.44 -6.83
C VAL A 265 11.68 -7.87 -7.25
N TYR A 266 12.43 -8.47 -8.18
CA TYR A 266 12.23 -9.87 -8.59
C TYR A 266 12.60 -10.85 -7.48
N ASN A 267 11.59 -11.49 -6.90
CA ASN A 267 11.73 -12.57 -5.92
C ASN A 267 11.40 -13.92 -6.56
N ARG A 268 12.03 -14.99 -6.07
CA ARG A 268 11.74 -16.36 -6.51
C ARG A 268 10.71 -16.97 -5.58
N GLU A 269 9.54 -17.26 -6.13
CA GLU A 269 8.38 -17.77 -5.42
C GLU A 269 8.16 -19.25 -5.75
N LYS A 270 7.47 -19.98 -4.85
CA LYS A 270 7.13 -21.39 -5.01
C LYS A 270 5.61 -21.55 -5.18
N GLY A 271 5.20 -22.20 -6.27
CA GLY A 271 3.81 -22.61 -6.53
C GLY A 271 3.60 -24.10 -6.28
N TYR A 272 2.35 -24.48 -6.03
CA TYR A 272 1.92 -25.87 -5.92
C TYR A 272 0.79 -26.18 -6.91
N HIS A 273 0.79 -27.40 -7.45
CA HIS A 273 -0.34 -27.93 -8.19
C HIS A 273 -1.29 -28.61 -7.20
N SER A 274 -2.52 -28.09 -7.06
CA SER A 274 -3.60 -28.77 -6.34
C SER A 274 -4.81 -28.92 -7.23
N ASP A 275 -5.31 -30.15 -7.38
CA ASP A 275 -6.52 -30.47 -8.14
C ASP A 275 -7.82 -30.23 -7.35
N GLU A 276 -7.76 -29.65 -6.14
CA GLU A 276 -8.93 -29.39 -5.30
C GLU A 276 -9.06 -27.92 -4.89
N CYS A 277 -10.25 -27.35 -5.13
CA CYS A 277 -10.67 -26.05 -4.63
C CYS A 277 -10.96 -26.16 -3.12
N ILE A 278 -10.03 -25.72 -2.27
CA ILE A 278 -10.28 -25.60 -0.82
C ILE A 278 -10.74 -24.17 -0.51
N PRO A 279 -11.88 -23.96 0.18
CA PRO A 279 -12.33 -22.64 0.59
C PRO A 279 -11.49 -22.10 1.76
N PRO A 280 -11.23 -20.79 1.83
CA PRO A 280 -10.43 -20.21 2.90
C PRO A 280 -11.34 -19.97 4.09
N ASP A 281 -11.33 -20.88 5.08
CA ASP A 281 -11.54 -20.59 6.50
C ASP A 281 -11.55 -21.89 7.29
N THR A 282 -10.39 -22.30 7.80
CA THR A 282 -10.26 -22.91 9.14
C THR A 282 -8.77 -23.05 9.49
N LEU A 283 -8.32 -22.29 10.48
CA LEU A 283 -7.08 -22.55 11.19
C LEU A 283 -7.30 -23.71 12.18
N SER A 284 -6.25 -24.52 12.31
CA SER A 284 -5.84 -25.34 13.48
C SER A 284 -6.05 -26.86 13.34
N PRO A 285 -5.40 -27.69 14.19
CA PRO A 285 -4.09 -28.26 13.86
C PRO A 285 -4.08 -29.80 14.01
N GLY A 286 -3.23 -30.44 13.23
CA GLY A 286 -2.83 -31.83 13.45
C GLY A 286 -3.82 -32.87 12.95
N CYS A 287 -3.40 -33.66 11.97
CA CYS A 287 -3.48 -35.09 12.10
C CYS A 287 -2.47 -35.75 11.15
N LYS A 288 -1.93 -36.87 11.64
CA LYS A 288 -0.82 -37.69 11.16
C LYS A 288 -0.81 -38.01 9.68
#